data_AF-A0A2E8B086-F1
#
_entry.id   AF-A0A2E8B086-F1
#
_cell.length_a   1.000
_cell.length_b   1.000
_cell.length_c   1.000
_cell.angle_alpha   90.00
_cell.angle_beta   90.00
_cell.angle_gamma   90.00
#
_symmetry.space_group_name_H-M   'P 1'
#
loop_
_entity.id
_entity.type
_entity.pdbx_description
1 polymer ?
#
loop_
_entity_poly.entity_id
_entity_poly.type
_entity_poly.pdbx_seq_one_letter_code
_entity_poly.pdbx_strand_id
1 'polypeptide(L)' 'MDSFLFANFLSLRLWYALPLVVAVSLVYAATRHESMLPILQHAWRIAVWIVGFMSIVFVILFLLEWHYL' A
#
# COMPACT_ATOMS: atom_id res chain seq x y z
N MET A 1 7.45 13.90 18.37
CA MET A 1 6.37 13.09 17.78
C MET A 1 6.82 12.46 16.46
N ASP A 2 7.68 13.12 15.69
CA ASP A 2 8.20 12.63 14.39
C ASP A 2 9.06 11.36 14.50
N SER A 3 9.86 11.25 15.56
CA SER A 3 10.71 10.09 15.84
C SER A 3 9.94 8.83 16.21
N PHE A 4 8.77 8.97 16.83
CA PHE A 4 7.93 7.85 17.24
C PHE A 4 7.26 7.18 16.03
N LEU A 5 6.77 7.96 15.06
CA LEU A 5 6.16 7.43 13.84
C LEU A 5 7.18 6.73 12.94
N PHE A 6 8.37 7.34 12.75
CA PHE A 6 9.45 6.72 11.98
C PHE A 6 9.97 5.43 12.65
N ALA A 7 10.13 5.43 13.98
CA ALA A 7 10.54 4.24 14.72
C ALA A 7 9.47 3.13 14.66
N ASN A 8 8.19 3.49 14.74
CA ASN A 8 7.09 2.51 14.61
C ASN A 8 6.97 1.95 13.20
N PHE A 9 7.27 2.72 12.15
CA PHE A 9 7.24 2.22 10.77
C PHE A 9 8.21 1.04 10.53
N LEU A 10 9.39 1.11 11.13
CA LEU A 10 10.37 0.02 11.11
C LEU A 10 9.98 -1.10 12.10
N SER A 11 9.52 -0.78 13.30
CA SER A 11 9.10 -1.77 14.31
C SER A 11 7.88 -2.60 13.90
N LEU A 12 6.86 -1.96 13.31
CA LEU A 12 5.63 -2.59 12.79
C LEU A 12 5.85 -3.30 11.45
N ARG A 13 7.10 -3.30 10.93
CA ARG A 13 7.48 -3.96 9.68
C ARG A 13 6.66 -3.49 8.47
N LEU A 14 6.11 -2.27 8.53
CA LEU A 14 5.29 -1.68 7.46
C LEU A 14 6.08 -1.52 6.16
N TRP A 15 7.41 -1.49 6.23
CA TRP A 15 8.29 -1.57 5.07
C TRP A 15 8.04 -2.79 4.16
N TYR A 16 7.54 -3.91 4.70
CA TYR A 16 7.18 -5.07 3.89
C TYR A 16 5.97 -4.84 2.99
N ALA A 17 5.15 -3.80 3.24
CA ALA A 17 4.04 -3.47 2.35
C ALA A 17 4.53 -3.12 0.95
N LEU A 18 5.68 -2.46 0.81
CA LEU A 18 6.22 -2.04 -0.48
C LEU A 18 6.53 -3.22 -1.42
N PRO A 19 7.39 -4.20 -1.06
CA PRO A 19 7.64 -5.35 -1.92
C PRO A 19 6.39 -6.20 -2.14
N LEU A 20 5.47 -6.26 -1.16
CA LEU A 20 4.26 -7.07 -1.25
C LEU A 20 3.24 -6.48 -2.23
N VAL A 21 3.01 -5.17 -2.19
CA VAL A 21 2.15 -4.46 -3.16
C VAL A 21 2.73 -4.56 -4.57
N VAL A 22 4.05 -4.41 -4.73
CA VAL A 22 4.72 -4.58 -6.02
C VAL A 22 4.53 -5.99 -6.56
N ALA A 23 4.82 -7.02 -5.76
CA ALA A 23 4.70 -8.41 -6.18
C ALA A 23 3.26 -8.78 -6.58
N VAL A 24 2.27 -8.48 -5.73
CA VAL A 24 0.87 -8.81 -6.01
C VAL A 24 0.35 -8.09 -7.25
N SER A 25 0.66 -6.81 -7.40
CA SER A 25 0.20 -6.02 -8.56
C SER A 25 0.79 -6.51 -9.86
N LEU A 26 2.09 -6.86 -9.86
CA LEU A 26 2.79 -7.37 -11.04
C LEU A 26 2.28 -8.76 -11.43
N VAL A 27 2.15 -9.67 -10.46
CA VAL A 27 1.66 -11.04 -10.71
C VAL A 27 0.25 -11.02 -11.27
N TYR A 28 -0.66 -10.24 -10.68
CA TYR A 28 -2.02 -10.12 -11.20
C TYR A 28 -2.07 -9.56 -12.62
N ALA A 29 -1.25 -8.54 -12.92
CA ALA A 29 -1.24 -7.94 -14.25
C ALA A 29 -0.63 -8.86 -15.32
N ALA A 30 0.42 -9.60 -14.95
CA ALA A 30 1.15 -10.52 -15.81
C ALA A 30 0.39 -11.82 -16.12
N THR A 31 -0.54 -12.26 -15.26
CA THR A 31 -1.39 -13.42 -15.58
C THR A 31 -2.48 -13.08 -16.60
N ARG A 32 -2.84 -11.80 -16.73
CA ARG A 32 -3.90 -11.34 -17.63
C ARG A 32 -3.37 -10.84 -18.98
N HIS A 33 -2.20 -10.23 -19.00
CA HIS A 33 -1.64 -9.63 -20.21
C HIS A 33 -0.27 -10.23 -20.51
N GLU A 34 -0.04 -10.52 -21.79
CA GLU A 34 1.23 -11.06 -22.30
C GLU A 34 2.22 -9.96 -22.72
N SER A 35 1.73 -8.75 -22.99
CA SER A 35 2.54 -7.61 -23.41
C SER A 35 2.97 -6.75 -22.22
N MET A 36 4.25 -6.37 -22.20
CA MET A 36 4.89 -5.67 -21.08
C MET A 36 4.22 -4.33 -20.73
N LEU A 37 3.85 -3.53 -21.74
CA LEU A 37 3.22 -2.22 -21.54
C LEU A 37 1.87 -2.34 -20.80
N PRO A 38 0.92 -3.18 -21.24
CA PRO A 38 -0.32 -3.44 -20.50
C PRO A 38 -0.12 -4.00 -19.09
N ILE A 39 0.91 -4.84 -18.88
CA ILE A 39 1.26 -5.35 -17.54
C ILE A 39 1.58 -4.20 -16.60
N LEU A 40 2.51 -3.31 -16.97
CA LEU A 40 2.92 -2.19 -16.11
C LEU A 40 1.75 -1.23 -15.81
N GLN A 41 0.92 -0.92 -16.82
CA GLN A 41 -0.23 -0.04 -16.63
C GLN A 41 -1.26 -0.62 -15.67
N HIS A 42 -1.55 -1.92 -15.79
CA HIS A 42 -2.50 -2.59 -14.89
C HIS A 42 -1.92 -2.77 -13.49
N ALA A 43 -0.65 -3.16 -13.39
CA ALA A 43 0.04 -3.28 -12.11
C ALA A 43 0.04 -1.94 -11.37
N TRP A 44 0.34 -0.83 -12.05
CA TRP A 44 0.29 0.51 -11.46
C TRP A 44 -1.10 0.85 -10.91
N ARG A 45 -2.15 0.63 -11.70
CA ARG A 45 -3.54 0.88 -11.28
C ARG A 45 -3.91 0.06 -10.04
N ILE A 46 -3.50 -1.21 -9.97
CA ILE A 46 -3.77 -2.08 -8.82
C ILE A 46 -3.00 -1.58 -7.59
N ALA A 47 -1.72 -1.23 -7.74
CA ALA A 47 -0.91 -0.70 -6.66
C ALA A 47 -1.53 0.59 -6.09
N VAL A 48 -1.99 1.50 -6.95
CA VAL A 48 -2.68 2.74 -6.54
C VAL A 48 -3.96 2.43 -5.77
N TRP A 49 -4.77 1.47 -6.22
CA TRP A 49 -5.99 1.08 -5.50
C TRP A 49 -5.69 0.46 -4.13
N ILE A 50 -4.69 -0.42 -4.02
CA ILE A 50 -4.30 -1.03 -2.75
C ILE A 50 -3.83 0.05 -1.76
N VAL A 51 -2.89 0.91 -2.19
CA VAL A 51 -2.35 1.98 -1.35
C VAL A 51 -3.43 2.99 -0.98
N GLY A 52 -4.28 3.39 -1.94
CA GLY A 52 -5.38 4.31 -1.71
C GLY A 52 -6.39 3.77 -0.69
N PHE A 53 -6.83 2.52 -0.85
CA PHE A 53 -7.76 1.89 0.09
C PHE A 53 -7.17 1.76 1.49
N MET A 54 -5.93 1.29 1.61
CA MET A 54 -5.24 1.19 2.91
C MET A 54 -5.04 2.57 3.56
N SER A 55 -4.77 3.61 2.77
CA SER A 55 -4.62 4.98 3.28
C SER A 55 -5.94 5.53 3.81
N ILE A 56 -7.06 5.25 3.13
CA ILE A 56 -8.40 5.63 3.61
C ILE A 56 -8.69 4.98 4.96
N VAL A 57 -8.44 3.67 5.10
CA VAL A 57 -8.62 2.95 6.37
C VAL A 57 -7.73 3.57 7.46
N PHE A 58 -6.47 3.86 7.15
CA PHE A 58 -5.56 4.52 8.09
C PHE A 58 -6.09 5.89 8.55
N VAL A 59 -6.56 6.73 7.63
CA VAL A 59 -7.13 8.05 7.95
C VAL A 59 -8.37 7.90 8.84
N ILE A 60 -9.26 6.95 8.55
CA ILE A 60 -10.44 6.70 9.39
C ILE A 60 -10.02 6.31 10.80
N LEU A 61 -9.11 5.35 10.95
CA LEU A 61 -8.63 4.91 12.26
C LEU A 61 -7.94 6.05 13.02
N PHE A 62 -7.13 6.85 12.33
CA PHE A 62 -6.45 8.01 12.90
C PHE A 62 -7.44 9.06 13.43
N LEU A 63 -8.50 9.34 12.66
CA LEU A 63 -9.55 10.27 13.08
C LEU A 63 -10.37 9.73 14.26
N LEU A 64 -10.62 8.42 14.31
CA LEU A 64 -11.28 7.79 15.45
C LEU A 64 -10.41 7.91 16.70
N GLU A 65 -9.13 7.54 16.63
CA GLU A 65 -8.21 7.66 17.76
C GLU A 65 -8.12 9.10 18.27
N TRP A 66 -8.04 10.08 17.38
CA TRP A 66 -8.09 11.50 17.74
C TRP A 66 -9.37 11.89 18.49
N HIS A 67 -10.52 11.32 18.13
CA HIS A 67 -11.80 11.63 18.78
C HIS A 67 -11.99 10.91 20.12
N TYR A 68 -11.38 9.72 20.29
CA TYR A 68 -11.49 8.91 21.50
C TYR A 68 -10.43 9.23 22.58
N LEU A 69 -9.42 10.06 22.26
CA LEU A 69 -8.41 10.60 23.17
C LEU A 69 -8.78 12.00 23.69
#